data_AF-A0A1C7D5U4-F1
#
_entry.id   AF-A0A1C7D5U4-F1
#
_cell.length_a   1.000
_cell.length_b   1.000
_cell.length_c   1.000
_cell.angle_alpha   90.00
_cell.angle_beta   90.00
_cell.angle_gamma   90.00
#
_symmetry.space_group_name_H-M   'P 1'
#
loop_
_entity.id
_entity.type
_entity.pdbx_description
1 polymer ?
#
loop_
_entity_poly.entity_id
_entity_poly.type
_entity_poly.pdbx_seq_one_letter_code
_entity_poly.pdbx_strand_id
1 'polypeptide(L)'
;MASDRQGRGLRLPLLLIWLGLSALLVLGALANIRLGRFPDPDDTLRLIQVRDLLAGQGWFDLTQYRIAPPEGTPMHWSRLVDAPLAVLIAMLTPLLGQAGAEMAAALIVPLLLLGVTIASVGVATRRMFGRQAAILAALFTGFMPMIVFQLQPLRIDHHGWQIALVALAMAASSMRSARMGGALAGLSMAAGLLVSIELLPLAAAFGLVFLLRGLRSGEGRRWLTSYLSGLAISMIGLFLALRGPGDLVVYCDAISLPHIAFFAITALAAGLSRSASKFVWLGVLSVGGAAGLAVFAMQAPECVGSPFGSLDPLVQRYWYANIAEGMPAWRQDWTEALPALAQLAVALAVGAVLAARSRGPARSAIVDHVLLLALAVLAALLTWRSVAFAQLLALPILGMLAAGLLERISAATRAISKLSLAALLTLVFLPAAPFLIAERIGSGGKDAPVGDPAPGERAAPILSLAHSACDVTGSARKLDSLPTGTVFAPLDLGPAILLGSSHSVVATSHHRANDAMADVIGAFTQSPEEARKTIAARGADYVALCSDVAEPEIYRTANGRGFAAMLLRGSTPEWLEPVDIGAPPQFRVWRVRNGRD
;
A
#
# COMPACT_ATOMS: atom_id res chain seq x y z
N MET A 1 -2.50 33.46 20.88
CA MET A 1 -1.34 32.71 21.41
C MET A 1 -1.18 33.13 22.85
N ALA A 2 -1.84 32.41 23.75
CA ALA A 2 -1.72 32.60 25.20
C ALA A 2 -0.68 31.62 25.75
N SER A 3 0.03 32.06 26.78
CA SER A 3 1.22 31.49 27.36
C SER A 3 1.10 30.02 27.81
N ASP A 4 2.15 29.27 27.53
CA ASP A 4 2.78 28.30 28.43
C ASP A 4 1.86 27.47 29.37
N ARG A 5 0.89 26.73 28.82
CA ARG A 5 0.21 25.67 29.56
C ARG A 5 1.10 24.41 29.62
N GLN A 6 2.07 24.47 30.54
CA GLN A 6 2.58 23.39 31.39
C GLN A 6 3.01 22.09 30.67
N GLY A 7 4.29 22.04 30.30
CA GLY A 7 5.28 21.01 30.73
C GLY A 7 4.98 19.49 30.66
N ARG A 8 3.79 19.03 30.26
CA ARG A 8 3.47 17.60 30.23
C ARG A 8 3.93 16.99 28.91
N GLY A 9 4.80 15.98 29.01
CA GLY A 9 5.33 15.26 27.85
C GLY A 9 4.22 14.69 26.96
N LEU A 10 4.45 14.74 25.64
CA LEU A 10 3.60 14.09 24.65
C LEU A 10 3.90 12.57 24.55
N ARG A 11 5.08 12.15 25.02
CA ARG A 11 5.60 10.78 24.89
C ARG A 11 4.65 9.73 25.49
N LEU A 12 4.24 9.91 26.75
CA LEU A 12 3.39 8.93 27.44
C LEU A 12 2.01 8.79 26.78
N PRO A 13 1.25 9.87 26.47
CA PRO A 13 -0.01 9.74 25.72
C PRO A 13 0.14 9.01 24.39
N LEU A 14 1.16 9.34 23.59
CA LEU A 14 1.38 8.68 22.31
C LEU A 14 1.74 7.20 22.47
N LEU A 15 2.56 6.87 23.47
CA LEU A 15 2.89 5.50 23.82
C LEU A 15 1.63 4.71 24.20
N LEU A 16 0.77 5.27 25.05
CA LEU A 16 -0.47 4.61 25.46
C LEU A 16 -1.45 4.43 24.30
N ILE A 17 -1.57 5.43 23.41
CA ILE A 17 -2.40 5.32 22.20
C ILE A 17 -1.84 4.24 21.28
N TRP A 18 -0.53 4.23 21.04
CA TRP A 18 0.10 3.21 20.22
C TRP A 18 -0.10 1.80 20.79
N LEU A 19 0.14 1.59 22.09
CA LEU A 19 -0.08 0.30 22.75
C LEU A 19 -1.55 -0.11 22.69
N GLY A 20 -2.48 0.81 22.95
CA GLY A 20 -3.91 0.54 22.90
C GLY A 20 -4.39 0.16 21.50
N LEU A 21 -4.01 0.93 20.47
CA LEU A 21 -4.34 0.61 19.08
C LEU A 21 -3.67 -0.69 18.64
N SER A 22 -2.40 -0.91 19.00
CA SER A 22 -1.71 -2.17 18.68
C SER A 22 -2.42 -3.38 19.28
N ALA A 23 -2.86 -3.29 20.55
CA ALA A 23 -3.63 -4.34 21.19
C ALA A 23 -4.97 -4.60 20.48
N LEU A 24 -5.70 -3.54 20.12
CA LEU A 24 -6.96 -3.67 19.37
C LEU A 24 -6.75 -4.32 17.99
N LEU A 25 -5.70 -3.94 17.27
CA LEU A 25 -5.41 -4.52 15.96
C LEU A 25 -4.98 -5.99 16.05
N VAL A 26 -4.18 -6.35 17.06
CA VAL A 26 -3.84 -7.76 17.32
C VAL A 26 -5.08 -8.58 17.68
N LEU A 27 -5.98 -8.04 18.50
CA LEU A 27 -7.25 -8.69 18.82
C LEU A 27 -8.14 -8.85 17.57
N GLY A 28 -8.22 -7.81 16.73
CA GLY A 28 -8.97 -7.87 15.46
C GLY A 28 -8.39 -8.86 14.47
N ALA A 29 -7.08 -9.04 14.43
CA ALA A 29 -6.38 -9.97 13.55
C ALA A 29 -6.22 -11.39 14.15
N LEU A 30 -6.74 -11.67 15.35
CA LEU A 30 -6.42 -12.89 16.10
C LEU A 30 -6.73 -14.18 15.34
N ALA A 31 -7.84 -14.22 14.59
CA ALA A 31 -8.20 -15.37 13.76
C ALA A 31 -7.16 -15.60 12.65
N ASN A 32 -6.79 -14.53 11.93
CA ASN A 32 -5.79 -14.57 10.86
C ASN A 32 -4.40 -14.96 11.40
N ILE A 33 -4.00 -14.42 12.56
CA ILE A 33 -2.75 -14.76 13.24
C ILE A 33 -2.70 -16.25 13.59
N ARG A 34 -3.78 -16.79 14.18
CA ARG A 34 -3.86 -18.22 14.53
C ARG A 34 -3.79 -19.14 13.32
N LEU A 35 -4.37 -18.72 12.20
CA LEU A 35 -4.43 -19.50 10.97
C LEU A 35 -3.24 -19.25 10.02
N GLY A 36 -2.37 -18.29 10.33
CA GLY A 36 -1.28 -17.87 9.44
C GLY A 36 -1.78 -17.26 8.13
N ARG A 37 -2.96 -16.62 8.14
CA ARG A 37 -3.59 -16.05 6.96
C ARG A 37 -3.20 -14.60 6.78
N PHE A 38 -2.38 -14.33 5.78
CA PHE A 38 -2.03 -12.99 5.37
C PHE A 38 -3.23 -12.30 4.70
N PRO A 39 -3.51 -11.02 4.99
CA PRO A 39 -4.65 -10.33 4.39
C PRO A 39 -4.50 -10.10 2.88
N ASP A 40 -3.27 -10.00 2.37
CA ASP A 40 -2.97 -9.72 0.97
C ASP A 40 -1.93 -10.72 0.39
N PRO A 41 -2.06 -11.14 -0.89
CA PRO A 41 -1.06 -11.98 -1.55
C PRO A 41 0.35 -11.37 -1.58
N ASP A 42 0.47 -10.04 -1.63
CA ASP A 42 1.78 -9.36 -1.63
C ASP A 42 2.49 -9.54 -0.29
N ASP A 43 1.75 -9.59 0.82
CA ASP A 43 2.34 -9.89 2.13
C ASP A 43 2.89 -11.32 2.16
N THR A 44 2.19 -12.26 1.53
CA THR A 44 2.61 -13.67 1.44
C THR A 44 3.89 -13.79 0.61
N LEU A 45 3.93 -13.16 -0.55
CA LEU A 45 5.10 -13.19 -1.41
C LEU A 45 6.28 -12.42 -0.80
N ARG A 46 6.02 -11.35 -0.04
CA ARG A 46 7.06 -10.66 0.74
C ARG A 46 7.77 -11.60 1.70
N LEU A 47 7.02 -12.44 2.41
CA LEU A 47 7.61 -13.41 3.32
C LEU A 47 8.48 -14.43 2.57
N ILE A 48 8.06 -14.88 1.39
CA ILE A 48 8.86 -15.78 0.53
C ILE A 48 10.17 -15.11 0.12
N GLN A 49 10.13 -13.87 -0.37
CA GLN A 49 11.35 -13.13 -0.74
C GLN A 49 12.32 -12.96 0.44
N VAL A 50 11.79 -12.79 1.66
CA VAL A 50 12.60 -12.72 2.88
C VAL A 50 13.17 -14.10 3.25
N ARG A 51 12.40 -15.18 3.09
CA ARG A 51 12.88 -16.56 3.28
C ARG A 51 14.03 -16.87 2.32
N ASP A 52 13.88 -16.52 1.05
CA ASP A 52 14.92 -16.75 0.04
C ASP A 52 16.22 -16.02 0.38
N LEU A 53 16.12 -14.76 0.83
CA LEU A 53 17.26 -13.98 1.32
C LEU A 53 17.95 -14.68 2.51
N LEU A 54 17.17 -15.14 3.50
CA LEU A 54 17.70 -15.85 4.67
C LEU A 54 18.26 -17.23 4.32
N ALA A 55 17.77 -17.85 3.24
CA ALA A 55 18.25 -19.12 2.70
C ALA A 55 19.52 -18.98 1.83
N GLY A 56 20.04 -17.77 1.66
CA GLY A 56 21.32 -17.52 0.97
C GLY A 56 21.20 -16.86 -0.39
N GLN A 57 19.99 -16.47 -0.84
CA GLN A 57 19.86 -15.63 -2.02
C GLN A 57 20.60 -14.30 -1.82
N GLY A 58 21.29 -13.83 -2.88
CA GLY A 58 22.11 -12.63 -2.80
C GLY A 58 21.32 -11.38 -2.40
N TRP A 59 21.95 -10.48 -1.64
CA TRP A 59 21.32 -9.24 -1.18
C TRP A 59 20.74 -8.40 -2.33
N PHE A 60 21.45 -8.31 -3.45
CA PHE A 60 21.00 -7.56 -4.64
C PHE A 60 20.14 -8.39 -5.61
N ASP A 61 20.00 -9.70 -5.38
CA ASP A 61 19.15 -10.56 -6.19
C ASP A 61 17.71 -10.52 -5.68
N LEU A 62 16.83 -9.87 -6.43
CA LEU A 62 15.39 -9.75 -6.16
C LEU A 62 14.54 -10.70 -7.01
N THR A 63 15.16 -11.68 -7.67
CA THR A 63 14.46 -12.65 -8.53
C THR A 63 13.74 -13.67 -7.67
N GLN A 64 12.49 -13.98 -8.03
CA GLN A 64 11.71 -15.06 -7.46
C GLN A 64 11.73 -16.24 -8.43
N TYR A 65 12.68 -17.16 -8.24
CA TYR A 65 12.96 -18.25 -9.19
C TYR A 65 11.85 -19.30 -9.27
N ARG A 66 10.97 -19.36 -8.27
CA ARG A 66 9.81 -20.27 -8.26
C ARG A 66 8.58 -19.69 -8.98
N ILE A 67 8.69 -18.50 -9.56
CA ILE A 67 7.67 -17.90 -10.43
C ILE A 67 8.19 -17.91 -11.86
N ALA A 68 7.42 -18.47 -12.80
CA ALA A 68 7.83 -18.66 -14.19
C ALA A 68 9.19 -19.40 -14.30
N PRO A 69 9.33 -20.61 -13.74
CA PRO A 69 10.56 -21.38 -13.90
C PRO A 69 10.74 -21.83 -15.37
N PRO A 70 11.99 -21.95 -15.87
CA PRO A 70 13.25 -21.73 -15.15
C PRO A 70 13.72 -20.27 -15.10
N GLU A 71 13.07 -19.34 -15.81
CA GLU A 71 13.55 -17.97 -15.95
C GLU A 71 13.54 -17.18 -14.63
N GLY A 72 12.53 -17.44 -13.79
CA GLY A 72 12.29 -16.64 -12.59
C GLY A 72 11.64 -15.29 -12.92
N THR A 73 11.12 -14.60 -11.90
CA THR A 73 10.52 -13.27 -12.06
C THR A 73 11.24 -12.23 -11.22
N PRO A 74 11.83 -11.17 -11.80
CA PRO A 74 12.46 -10.10 -11.04
C PRO A 74 11.42 -9.28 -10.29
N MET A 75 11.59 -9.06 -8.98
CA MET A 75 10.67 -8.25 -8.19
C MET A 75 11.04 -6.77 -8.22
N HIS A 76 10.03 -5.88 -8.25
CA HIS A 76 10.22 -4.42 -8.20
C HIS A 76 10.40 -3.88 -6.77
N TRP A 77 10.44 -4.78 -5.81
CA TRP A 77 10.41 -4.48 -4.39
C TRP A 77 11.79 -4.10 -3.82
N SER A 78 11.76 -3.44 -2.66
CA SER A 78 12.96 -2.92 -2.01
C SER A 78 13.44 -3.79 -0.86
N ARG A 79 14.76 -4.02 -0.77
CA ARG A 79 15.42 -4.59 0.41
C ARG A 79 15.23 -3.74 1.68
N LEU A 80 14.82 -2.47 1.55
CA LEU A 80 14.51 -1.64 2.72
C LEU A 80 13.34 -2.20 3.55
N VAL A 81 12.36 -2.82 2.88
CA VAL A 81 11.20 -3.46 3.51
C VAL A 81 11.57 -4.82 4.06
N ASP A 82 12.43 -5.56 3.34
CA ASP A 82 12.84 -6.92 3.71
C ASP A 82 13.76 -6.95 4.94
N ALA A 83 14.70 -6.00 5.06
CA ALA A 83 15.77 -6.09 6.06
C ALA A 83 15.25 -6.18 7.51
N PRO A 84 14.27 -5.36 7.94
CA PRO A 84 13.72 -5.46 9.30
C PRO A 84 13.03 -6.80 9.58
N LEU A 85 12.37 -7.37 8.57
CA LEU A 85 11.76 -8.70 8.68
C LEU A 85 12.85 -9.77 8.82
N ALA A 86 13.85 -9.75 7.92
CA ALA A 86 14.96 -10.70 7.93
C ALA A 86 15.73 -10.68 9.25
N VAL A 87 16.03 -9.49 9.79
CA VAL A 87 16.72 -9.33 11.08
C VAL A 87 15.90 -9.90 12.23
N LEU A 88 14.61 -9.56 12.31
CA LEU A 88 13.74 -10.07 13.36
C LEU A 88 13.56 -11.59 13.28
N ILE A 89 13.38 -12.13 12.07
CA ILE A 89 13.27 -13.58 11.86
C ILE A 89 14.56 -14.26 12.32
N ALA A 90 15.72 -13.84 11.79
CA ALA A 90 17.01 -14.44 12.15
C ALA A 90 17.29 -14.39 13.66
N MET A 91 16.97 -13.28 14.33
CA MET A 91 17.17 -13.12 15.78
C MET A 91 16.20 -13.98 16.61
N LEU A 92 14.97 -14.18 16.16
CA LEU A 92 13.92 -14.87 16.93
C LEU A 92 13.81 -16.36 16.61
N THR A 93 14.32 -16.83 15.46
CA THR A 93 14.29 -18.24 15.06
C THR A 93 14.88 -19.18 16.13
N PRO A 94 16.01 -18.87 16.81
CA PRO A 94 16.54 -19.73 17.88
C PRO A 94 15.61 -19.87 19.10
N LEU A 95 14.71 -18.91 19.32
CA LEU A 95 13.82 -18.88 20.50
C LEU A 95 12.42 -19.41 20.18
N LEU A 96 11.89 -19.11 18.99
CA LEU A 96 10.50 -19.36 18.61
C LEU A 96 10.34 -20.40 17.48
N GLY A 97 11.45 -20.89 16.93
CA GLY A 97 11.47 -21.62 15.67
C GLY A 97 11.16 -20.71 14.47
N GLN A 98 11.33 -21.23 13.26
CA GLN A 98 11.15 -20.45 12.02
C GLN A 98 9.74 -19.85 11.92
N ALA A 99 8.70 -20.68 12.04
CA ALA A 99 7.32 -20.23 11.91
C ALA A 99 6.93 -19.19 12.98
N GLY A 100 7.38 -19.38 14.22
CA GLY A 100 7.13 -18.44 15.32
C GLY A 100 7.85 -17.10 15.12
N ALA A 101 9.08 -17.13 14.59
CA ALA A 101 9.87 -15.94 14.28
C ALA A 101 9.29 -15.14 13.11
N GLU A 102 8.84 -15.80 12.05
CA GLU A 102 8.14 -15.17 10.92
C GLU A 102 6.84 -14.51 11.37
N MET A 103 6.04 -15.22 12.17
CA MET A 103 4.83 -14.65 12.75
C MET A 103 5.16 -13.44 13.62
N ALA A 104 6.16 -13.55 14.52
CA ALA A 104 6.57 -12.44 15.36
C ALA A 104 7.01 -11.21 14.54
N ALA A 105 7.81 -11.40 13.49
CA ALA A 105 8.21 -10.31 12.60
C ALA A 105 7.00 -9.67 11.89
N ALA A 106 6.06 -10.49 11.42
CA ALA A 106 4.83 -10.05 10.77
C ALA A 106 3.85 -9.34 11.72
N LEU A 107 3.99 -9.50 13.03
CA LEU A 107 3.29 -8.70 14.04
C LEU A 107 4.06 -7.42 14.38
N ILE A 108 5.37 -7.54 14.62
CA ILE A 108 6.19 -6.47 15.18
C ILE A 108 6.41 -5.34 14.16
N VAL A 109 6.77 -5.66 12.91
CA VAL A 109 7.13 -4.62 11.92
C VAL A 109 5.97 -3.65 11.63
N PRO A 110 4.74 -4.12 11.30
CA PRO A 110 3.63 -3.20 11.02
C PRO A 110 3.26 -2.34 12.24
N LEU A 111 3.31 -2.92 13.46
CA LEU A 111 3.04 -2.20 14.69
C LEU A 111 4.12 -1.17 15.03
N LEU A 112 5.39 -1.41 14.69
CA LEU A 112 6.44 -0.40 14.79
C LEU A 112 6.20 0.75 13.82
N LEU A 113 5.78 0.47 12.59
CA LEU A 113 5.41 1.49 11.60
C LEU A 113 4.19 2.31 12.06
N LEU A 114 3.21 1.67 12.72
CA LEU A 114 2.11 2.36 13.40
C LEU A 114 2.63 3.32 14.48
N GLY A 115 3.58 2.88 15.30
CA GLY A 115 4.21 3.72 16.32
C GLY A 115 4.92 4.94 15.73
N VAL A 116 5.68 4.75 14.64
CA VAL A 116 6.34 5.84 13.90
C VAL A 116 5.32 6.82 13.33
N THR A 117 4.22 6.30 12.77
CA THR A 117 3.14 7.10 12.19
C THR A 117 2.46 7.96 13.27
N ILE A 118 2.05 7.34 14.38
CA ILE A 118 1.42 8.03 15.53
C ILE A 118 2.36 9.09 16.11
N ALA A 119 3.64 8.76 16.28
CA ALA A 119 4.64 9.69 16.79
C ALA A 119 4.80 10.90 15.87
N SER A 120 4.87 10.67 14.56
CA SER A 120 5.05 11.71 13.55
C SER A 120 3.82 12.62 13.44
N VAL A 121 2.62 12.05 13.43
CA VAL A 121 1.34 12.78 13.49
C VAL A 121 1.28 13.63 14.76
N GLY A 122 1.60 13.06 15.91
CA GLY A 122 1.61 13.77 17.19
C GLY A 122 2.60 14.93 17.22
N VAL A 123 3.83 14.73 16.70
CA VAL A 123 4.85 15.78 16.64
C VAL A 123 4.43 16.92 15.71
N ALA A 124 3.97 16.61 14.50
CA ALA A 124 3.52 17.60 13.53
C ALA A 124 2.34 18.42 14.09
N THR A 125 1.32 17.72 14.59
CA THR A 125 0.11 18.34 15.15
C THR A 125 0.42 19.18 16.38
N ARG A 126 1.33 18.73 17.28
CA ARG A 126 1.70 19.51 18.46
C ARG A 126 2.32 20.85 18.10
N ARG A 127 3.15 20.87 17.05
CA ARG A 127 3.82 22.09 16.58
C ARG A 127 2.85 23.07 15.93
N MET A 128 1.79 22.57 15.29
CA MET A 128 0.79 23.40 14.61
C MET A 128 -0.35 23.86 15.52
N PHE A 129 -0.89 22.95 16.33
CA PHE A 129 -2.18 23.11 17.02
C PHE A 129 -2.13 22.81 18.52
N GLY A 130 -0.96 22.48 19.06
CA GLY A 130 -0.77 22.23 20.50
C GLY A 130 -1.07 20.80 20.94
N ARG A 131 -0.91 20.55 22.24
CA ARG A 131 -0.86 19.20 22.82
C ARG A 131 -2.18 18.43 22.71
N GLN A 132 -3.31 19.06 23.00
CA GLN A 132 -4.61 18.35 23.00
C GLN A 132 -4.98 17.89 21.59
N ALA A 133 -4.83 18.77 20.60
CA ALA A 133 -5.01 18.41 19.19
C ALA A 133 -4.09 17.25 18.77
N ALA A 134 -2.83 17.23 19.24
CA ALA A 134 -1.89 16.17 18.94
C ALA A 134 -2.29 14.80 19.50
N ILE A 135 -2.80 14.76 20.74
CA ILE A 135 -3.28 13.52 21.36
C ILE A 135 -4.49 13.00 20.59
N LEU A 136 -5.41 13.89 20.20
CA LEU A 136 -6.60 13.50 19.45
C LEU A 136 -6.25 13.07 18.01
N ALA A 137 -5.37 13.77 17.31
CA ALA A 137 -4.89 13.35 15.99
C ALA A 137 -4.22 11.97 16.04
N ALA A 138 -3.40 11.71 17.06
CA ALA A 138 -2.81 10.40 17.29
C ALA A 138 -3.88 9.32 17.52
N LEU A 139 -4.86 9.59 18.39
CA LEU A 139 -5.96 8.67 18.65
C LEU A 139 -6.77 8.37 17.38
N PHE A 140 -7.08 9.39 16.59
CA PHE A 140 -7.85 9.25 15.35
C PHE A 140 -7.11 8.54 14.22
N THR A 141 -5.82 8.25 14.38
CA THR A 141 -5.11 7.34 13.46
C THR A 141 -5.82 5.98 13.40
N GLY A 142 -6.34 5.48 14.53
CA GLY A 142 -7.12 4.24 14.61
C GLY A 142 -8.53 4.31 13.99
N PHE A 143 -8.94 5.48 13.50
CA PHE A 143 -10.24 5.73 12.88
C PHE A 143 -10.10 6.05 11.38
N MET A 144 -8.90 5.91 10.82
CA MET A 144 -8.62 6.06 9.39
C MET A 144 -8.54 4.67 8.76
N PRO A 145 -9.59 4.16 8.09
CA PRO A 145 -9.68 2.76 7.69
C PRO A 145 -8.53 2.32 6.79
N MET A 146 -8.09 3.16 5.84
CA MET A 146 -6.98 2.80 4.95
C MET A 146 -5.64 2.77 5.69
N ILE A 147 -5.43 3.65 6.67
CA ILE A 147 -4.21 3.60 7.51
C ILE A 147 -4.21 2.35 8.38
N VAL A 148 -5.34 2.06 9.03
CA VAL A 148 -5.51 0.87 9.87
C VAL A 148 -5.29 -0.40 9.05
N PHE A 149 -5.91 -0.48 7.88
CA PHE A 149 -5.78 -1.64 6.99
C PHE A 149 -4.33 -1.90 6.56
N GLN A 150 -3.53 -0.86 6.33
CA GLN A 150 -2.14 -1.00 5.85
C GLN A 150 -1.10 -1.09 6.98
N LEU A 151 -1.48 -0.88 8.23
CA LEU A 151 -0.61 -0.97 9.41
C LEU A 151 -1.04 -2.04 10.42
N GLN A 152 -2.07 -2.82 10.09
CA GLN A 152 -2.52 -3.94 10.93
C GLN A 152 -1.49 -5.09 10.90
N PRO A 153 -1.52 -5.97 11.91
CA PRO A 153 -0.72 -7.19 11.92
C PRO A 153 -0.84 -8.01 10.63
N LEU A 154 0.25 -8.68 10.25
CA LEU A 154 0.40 -9.48 9.04
C LEU A 154 0.49 -8.68 7.73
N ARG A 155 0.23 -7.36 7.73
CA ARG A 155 0.47 -6.51 6.55
C ARG A 155 1.92 -6.09 6.47
N ILE A 156 2.74 -6.94 5.86
CA ILE A 156 4.19 -6.75 5.76
C ILE A 156 4.64 -6.21 4.41
N ASP A 157 3.72 -5.92 3.50
CA ASP A 157 4.03 -5.26 2.25
C ASP A 157 4.33 -3.74 2.43
N HIS A 158 4.55 -3.04 1.32
CA HIS A 158 5.22 -1.76 1.23
C HIS A 158 4.35 -0.54 1.60
N HIS A 159 3.03 -0.66 1.62
CA HIS A 159 2.13 0.47 1.93
C HIS A 159 2.31 1.04 3.34
N GLY A 160 2.50 0.18 4.35
CA GLY A 160 2.76 0.62 5.73
C GLY A 160 4.02 1.49 5.83
N TRP A 161 5.05 1.12 5.06
CA TRP A 161 6.29 1.90 4.93
C TRP A 161 6.06 3.25 4.26
N GLN A 162 5.30 3.28 3.16
CA GLN A 162 4.95 4.52 2.48
C GLN A 162 4.23 5.49 3.43
N ILE A 163 3.24 5.02 4.20
CA ILE A 163 2.51 5.83 5.18
C ILE A 163 3.46 6.39 6.24
N ALA A 164 4.31 5.55 6.84
CA ALA A 164 5.25 5.98 7.87
C ALA A 164 6.26 7.03 7.33
N LEU A 165 6.74 6.87 6.10
CA LEU A 165 7.69 7.78 5.46
C LEU A 165 7.03 9.12 5.08
N VAL A 166 5.78 9.12 4.61
CA VAL A 166 4.99 10.35 4.42
C VAL A 166 4.76 11.05 5.76
N ALA A 167 4.49 10.29 6.83
CA ALA A 167 4.29 10.84 8.17
C ALA A 167 5.57 11.51 8.70
N LEU A 168 6.73 10.87 8.51
CA LEU A 168 8.04 11.42 8.84
C LEU A 168 8.34 12.70 8.03
N ALA A 169 8.04 12.72 6.73
CA ALA A 169 8.19 13.92 5.90
C ALA A 169 7.29 15.07 6.37
N MET A 170 6.04 14.78 6.76
CA MET A 170 5.13 15.76 7.37
C MET A 170 5.70 16.30 8.69
N ALA A 171 6.19 15.43 9.57
CA ALA A 171 6.81 15.83 10.83
C ALA A 171 8.09 16.66 10.60
N ALA A 172 8.92 16.31 9.63
CA ALA A 172 10.11 17.06 9.24
C ALA A 172 9.75 18.45 8.68
N SER A 173 8.68 18.56 7.89
CA SER A 173 8.18 19.81 7.31
C SER A 173 7.70 20.83 8.34
N SER A 174 7.38 20.37 9.56
CA SER A 174 7.00 21.20 10.71
C SER A 174 8.19 21.67 11.56
N MET A 175 9.42 21.26 11.25
CA MET A 175 10.61 21.67 12.01
C MET A 175 10.92 23.15 11.85
N ARG A 176 11.62 23.74 12.83
CA ARG A 176 12.07 25.14 12.76
C ARG A 176 13.22 25.35 11.79
N SER A 177 14.11 24.36 11.65
CA SER A 177 15.29 24.46 10.78
C SER A 177 14.93 24.05 9.36
N ALA A 178 15.00 24.99 8.42
CA ALA A 178 14.79 24.72 7.00
C ALA A 178 15.78 23.69 6.44
N ARG A 179 17.03 23.70 6.92
CA ARG A 179 18.06 22.76 6.50
C ARG A 179 17.72 21.34 6.93
N MET A 180 17.50 21.15 8.23
CA MET A 180 17.25 19.82 8.78
C MET A 180 15.87 19.30 8.37
N GLY A 181 14.83 20.13 8.45
CA GLY A 181 13.48 19.75 8.07
C GLY A 181 13.36 19.42 6.59
N GLY A 182 13.97 20.22 5.71
CA GLY A 182 14.02 19.93 4.28
C GLY A 182 14.79 18.64 4.01
N ALA A 183 16.00 18.49 4.55
CA ALA A 183 16.82 17.30 4.32
C ALA A 183 16.15 15.99 4.81
N LEU A 184 15.52 16.00 5.99
CA LEU A 184 14.81 14.83 6.52
C LEU A 184 13.53 14.51 5.73
N ALA A 185 12.79 15.52 5.25
CA ALA A 185 11.68 15.29 4.34
C ALA A 185 12.17 14.71 3.00
N GLY A 186 13.31 15.18 2.49
CA GLY A 186 13.95 14.67 1.28
C GLY A 186 14.38 13.21 1.43
N LEU A 187 15.08 12.88 2.53
CA LEU A 187 15.45 11.52 2.90
C LEU A 187 14.23 10.60 2.99
N SER A 188 13.16 11.06 3.66
CA SER A 188 11.93 10.27 3.83
C SER A 188 11.27 9.96 2.49
N MET A 189 11.21 10.95 1.58
CA MET A 189 10.66 10.76 0.24
C MET A 189 11.59 9.96 -0.68
N ALA A 190 12.90 10.07 -0.55
CA ALA A 190 13.84 9.20 -1.27
C ALA A 190 13.68 7.73 -0.85
N ALA A 191 13.65 7.46 0.46
CA ALA A 191 13.37 6.13 0.99
C ALA A 191 11.99 5.63 0.51
N GLY A 192 10.97 6.50 0.52
CA GLY A 192 9.64 6.16 0.05
C GLY A 192 9.58 5.79 -1.42
N LEU A 193 10.28 6.55 -2.28
CA LEU A 193 10.37 6.27 -3.71
C LEU A 193 11.13 4.98 -4.01
N LEU A 194 12.15 4.66 -3.21
CA LEU A 194 12.84 3.37 -3.34
C LEU A 194 12.00 2.19 -2.83
N VAL A 195 11.10 2.41 -1.88
CA VAL A 195 10.11 1.42 -1.46
C VAL A 195 9.11 1.17 -2.60
N SER A 196 8.58 2.25 -3.18
CA SER A 196 7.69 2.19 -4.34
C SER A 196 7.58 3.55 -5.02
N ILE A 197 7.63 3.56 -6.36
CA ILE A 197 7.55 4.80 -7.17
C ILE A 197 6.18 5.48 -7.07
N GLU A 198 5.17 4.80 -6.53
CA GLU A 198 3.83 5.37 -6.29
C GLU A 198 3.85 6.61 -5.39
N LEU A 199 4.92 6.82 -4.61
CA LEU A 199 5.10 8.04 -3.82
C LEU A 199 5.56 9.26 -4.63
N LEU A 200 5.78 9.14 -5.94
CA LEU A 200 6.20 10.25 -6.81
C LEU A 200 5.26 11.45 -6.76
N PRO A 201 3.92 11.30 -6.81
CA PRO A 201 3.00 12.43 -6.64
C PRO A 201 3.17 13.13 -5.28
N LEU A 202 3.40 12.38 -4.21
CA LEU A 202 3.61 12.96 -2.87
C LEU A 202 4.97 13.65 -2.76
N ALA A 203 6.04 13.08 -3.31
CA ALA A 203 7.34 13.73 -3.39
C ALA A 203 7.25 15.06 -4.17
N ALA A 204 6.56 15.05 -5.31
CA ALA A 204 6.28 16.26 -6.07
C ALA A 204 5.46 17.28 -5.27
N ALA A 205 4.45 16.83 -4.51
CA ALA A 205 3.63 17.70 -3.67
C ALA A 205 4.44 18.39 -2.56
N PHE A 206 5.33 17.67 -1.85
CA PHE A 206 6.26 18.28 -0.89
C PHE A 206 7.19 19.29 -1.58
N GLY A 207 7.74 18.94 -2.74
CA GLY A 207 8.57 19.83 -3.53
C GLY A 207 7.84 21.13 -3.92
N LEU A 208 6.60 21.01 -4.39
CA LEU A 208 5.75 22.15 -4.76
C LEU A 208 5.44 23.05 -3.56
N VAL A 209 5.10 22.47 -2.41
CA VAL A 209 4.86 23.24 -1.18
C VAL A 209 6.12 24.01 -0.76
N PHE A 210 7.30 23.40 -0.83
CA PHE A 210 8.56 24.10 -0.52
C PHE A 210 8.96 25.14 -1.57
N LEU A 211 8.66 24.92 -2.84
CA LEU A 211 8.80 25.91 -3.90
C LEU A 211 7.94 27.15 -3.59
N LEU A 212 6.66 26.94 -3.27
CA LEU A 212 5.73 28.02 -2.92
C LEU A 212 6.13 28.74 -1.63
N ARG A 213 6.69 28.01 -0.66
CA ARG A 213 7.30 28.61 0.54
C ARG A 213 8.48 29.52 0.16
N GLY A 214 9.34 29.09 -0.76
CA GLY A 214 10.46 29.89 -1.30
C GLY A 214 10.04 31.11 -2.14
N LEU A 215 8.86 31.07 -2.74
CA LEU A 215 8.26 32.23 -3.42
C LEU A 215 7.75 33.29 -2.44
N ARG A 216 7.33 32.88 -1.25
CA ARG A 216 6.84 33.77 -0.18
C ARG A 216 7.98 34.41 0.61
N SER A 217 9.09 33.70 0.82
CA SER A 217 10.26 34.24 1.52
C SER A 217 11.59 33.67 0.99
N GLY A 218 12.65 34.50 1.00
CA GLY A 218 14.00 34.06 0.59
C GLY A 218 14.56 32.94 1.47
N GLU A 219 14.28 32.97 2.78
CA GLU A 219 14.61 31.87 3.69
C GLU A 219 13.86 30.58 3.33
N GLY A 220 12.63 30.71 2.80
CA GLY A 220 11.81 29.62 2.28
C GLY A 220 12.51 28.80 1.20
N ARG A 221 13.40 29.41 0.40
CA ARG A 221 14.15 28.69 -0.66
C ARG A 221 15.08 27.63 -0.09
N ARG A 222 15.56 27.82 1.15
CA ARG A 222 16.41 26.84 1.83
C ARG A 222 15.67 25.53 2.09
N TRP A 223 14.35 25.56 2.28
CA TRP A 223 13.54 24.35 2.39
C TRP A 223 13.60 23.53 1.10
N LEU A 224 13.35 24.15 -0.05
CA LEU A 224 13.38 23.47 -1.35
C LEU A 224 14.77 22.90 -1.66
N THR A 225 15.83 23.71 -1.52
CA THR A 225 17.19 23.24 -1.76
C THR A 225 17.53 22.07 -0.85
N SER A 226 17.23 22.15 0.45
CA SER A 226 17.57 21.08 1.39
C SER A 226 16.74 19.82 1.16
N TYR A 227 15.47 19.97 0.74
CA TYR A 227 14.61 18.87 0.34
C TYR A 227 15.15 18.14 -0.89
N LEU A 228 15.42 18.85 -1.98
CA LEU A 228 15.92 18.25 -3.22
C LEU A 228 17.31 17.65 -3.03
N SER A 229 18.22 18.32 -2.29
CA SER A 229 19.54 17.76 -1.98
C SER A 229 19.43 16.52 -1.07
N GLY A 230 18.58 16.57 -0.04
CA GLY A 230 18.33 15.43 0.84
C GLY A 230 17.75 14.25 0.09
N LEU A 231 16.81 14.51 -0.83
CA LEU A 231 16.21 13.50 -1.70
C LEU A 231 17.25 12.89 -2.62
N ALA A 232 17.97 13.69 -3.43
CA ALA A 232 18.92 13.19 -4.40
C ALA A 232 20.09 12.42 -3.75
N ILE A 233 20.69 12.97 -2.68
CA ILE A 233 21.83 12.33 -1.99
C ILE A 233 21.39 11.01 -1.35
N SER A 234 20.24 11.01 -0.66
CA SER A 234 19.74 9.80 -0.01
C SER A 234 19.31 8.75 -1.03
N MET A 235 18.72 9.18 -2.15
CA MET A 235 18.33 8.28 -3.23
C MET A 235 19.55 7.57 -3.84
N ILE A 236 20.64 8.31 -4.10
CA ILE A 236 21.91 7.71 -4.56
C ILE A 236 22.44 6.72 -3.52
N GLY A 237 22.54 7.12 -2.26
CA GLY A 237 23.08 6.26 -1.20
C GLY A 237 22.26 4.99 -0.99
N LEU A 238 20.92 5.11 -0.96
CA LEU A 238 20.03 3.97 -0.80
C LEU A 238 20.00 3.09 -2.06
N PHE A 239 20.08 3.67 -3.27
CA PHE A 239 20.15 2.87 -4.50
C PHE A 239 21.40 1.98 -4.49
N LEU A 240 22.56 2.56 -4.15
CA LEU A 240 23.81 1.80 -4.01
C LEU A 240 23.72 0.74 -2.91
N ALA A 241 23.06 1.04 -1.79
CA ALA A 241 22.94 0.11 -0.67
C ALA A 241 21.95 -1.05 -0.92
N LEU A 242 20.89 -0.81 -1.71
CA LEU A 242 19.77 -1.76 -1.84
C LEU A 242 19.73 -2.48 -3.18
N ARG A 243 20.25 -1.88 -4.26
CA ARG A 243 20.32 -2.46 -5.62
C ARG A 243 21.74 -2.71 -6.09
N GLY A 244 22.72 -2.01 -5.51
CA GLY A 244 24.13 -2.15 -5.86
C GLY A 244 24.52 -1.32 -7.10
N PRO A 245 25.83 -1.10 -7.33
CA PRO A 245 26.31 -0.30 -8.45
C PRO A 245 26.21 -1.01 -9.82
N GLY A 246 25.98 -2.33 -9.83
CA GLY A 246 25.92 -3.14 -11.05
C GLY A 246 24.55 -3.16 -11.72
N ASP A 247 23.50 -2.65 -11.05
CA ASP A 247 22.16 -2.61 -11.60
C ASP A 247 21.99 -1.40 -12.53
N LEU A 248 22.23 -1.65 -13.82
CA LEU A 248 22.14 -0.64 -14.88
C LEU A 248 20.83 -0.72 -15.66
N VAL A 249 19.92 -1.63 -15.28
CA VAL A 249 18.66 -1.83 -16.00
C VAL A 249 17.71 -0.66 -15.72
N VAL A 250 17.05 -0.19 -16.78
CA VAL A 250 16.07 0.87 -16.71
C VAL A 250 14.72 0.27 -16.35
N TYR A 251 14.18 0.71 -15.21
CA TYR A 251 12.87 0.31 -14.71
C TYR A 251 11.96 1.53 -14.66
N CYS A 252 10.71 1.37 -15.10
CA CYS A 252 9.66 2.41 -15.00
C CYS A 252 8.86 2.32 -13.69
N ASP A 253 8.92 1.17 -13.02
CA ASP A 253 8.16 0.82 -11.82
C ASP A 253 9.00 0.87 -10.53
N ALA A 254 10.30 1.18 -10.65
CA ALA A 254 11.23 1.27 -9.55
C ALA A 254 12.30 2.34 -9.83
N ILE A 255 12.93 2.86 -8.77
CA ILE A 255 14.03 3.83 -8.94
C ILE A 255 15.20 3.17 -9.68
N SER A 256 15.65 3.88 -10.72
CA SER A 256 16.72 3.53 -11.65
C SER A 256 17.59 4.77 -11.95
N LEU A 257 18.72 4.59 -12.63
CA LEU A 257 19.66 5.70 -12.92
C LEU A 257 19.02 6.95 -13.57
N PRO A 258 18.06 6.83 -14.52
CA PRO A 258 17.39 8.00 -15.09
C PRO A 258 16.64 8.85 -14.05
N HIS A 259 15.98 8.19 -13.09
CA HIS A 259 15.29 8.88 -11.98
C HIS A 259 16.31 9.62 -11.09
N ILE A 260 17.42 8.96 -10.76
CA ILE A 260 18.50 9.54 -9.96
C ILE A 260 19.09 10.76 -10.67
N ALA A 261 19.33 10.68 -11.97
CA ALA A 261 19.84 11.78 -12.77
C ALA A 261 18.87 12.98 -12.76
N PHE A 262 17.56 12.75 -12.94
CA PHE A 262 16.53 13.79 -12.83
C PHE A 262 16.61 14.52 -11.47
N PHE A 263 16.62 13.76 -10.36
CA PHE A 263 16.66 14.36 -9.03
C PHE A 263 17.99 15.04 -8.71
N ALA A 264 19.12 14.50 -9.20
CA ALA A 264 20.43 15.12 -9.03
C ALA A 264 20.53 16.47 -9.76
N ILE A 265 20.06 16.54 -11.02
CA ILE A 265 20.07 17.77 -11.82
C ILE A 265 19.18 18.84 -11.18
N THR A 266 17.97 18.47 -10.75
CA THR A 266 17.04 19.41 -10.09
C THR A 266 17.57 19.89 -8.74
N ALA A 267 18.22 19.01 -7.96
CA ALA A 267 18.88 19.38 -6.72
C ALA A 267 20.05 20.35 -6.94
N LEU A 268 20.87 20.12 -7.97
CA LEU A 268 21.97 21.00 -8.35
C LEU A 268 21.45 22.39 -8.75
N ALA A 269 20.43 22.45 -9.60
CA ALA A 269 19.79 23.70 -10.01
C ALA A 269 19.25 24.49 -8.80
N ALA A 270 18.59 23.81 -7.86
CA ALA A 270 18.11 24.42 -6.63
C ALA A 270 19.22 24.90 -5.68
N GLY A 271 20.38 24.22 -5.69
CA GLY A 271 21.58 24.61 -4.94
C GLY A 271 22.24 25.87 -5.48
N LEU A 272 22.54 25.87 -6.79
CA LEU A 272 23.23 26.94 -7.49
C LEU A 272 22.47 28.27 -7.46
N SER A 273 21.13 28.20 -7.53
CA SER A 273 20.29 29.38 -7.66
C SER A 273 19.69 29.89 -6.36
N ARG A 274 19.97 29.24 -5.22
CA ARG A 274 19.36 29.54 -3.90
C ARG A 274 19.44 31.02 -3.52
N SER A 275 20.61 31.64 -3.75
CA SER A 275 20.89 33.04 -3.42
C SER A 275 20.60 34.02 -4.56
N ALA A 276 20.11 33.55 -5.71
CA ALA A 276 19.88 34.39 -6.88
C ALA A 276 18.65 35.31 -6.72
N SER A 277 18.41 36.22 -7.67
CA SER A 277 17.15 36.97 -7.71
C SER A 277 15.96 36.01 -7.95
N LYS A 278 14.73 36.42 -7.59
CA LYS A 278 13.55 35.54 -7.71
C LYS A 278 13.36 34.99 -9.12
N PHE A 279 13.54 35.83 -10.14
CA PHE A 279 13.38 35.43 -11.55
C PHE A 279 14.51 34.52 -12.03
N VAL A 280 15.76 34.79 -11.64
CA VAL A 280 16.90 33.91 -11.95
C VAL A 280 16.74 32.56 -11.24
N TRP A 281 16.30 32.56 -9.99
CA TRP A 281 16.02 31.34 -9.24
C TRP A 281 14.97 30.47 -9.94
N LEU A 282 13.85 31.05 -10.36
CA LEU A 282 12.84 30.33 -11.12
C LEU A 282 13.36 29.87 -12.49
N GLY A 283 14.08 30.72 -13.21
CA GLY A 283 14.67 30.38 -14.50
C GLY A 283 15.61 29.18 -14.41
N VAL A 284 16.53 29.18 -13.43
CA VAL A 284 17.46 28.06 -13.23
C VAL A 284 16.73 26.79 -12.78
N LEU A 285 15.70 26.89 -11.93
CA LEU A 285 14.86 25.73 -11.57
C LEU A 285 14.11 25.16 -12.77
N SER A 286 13.53 26.02 -13.62
CA SER A 286 12.82 25.61 -14.83
C SER A 286 13.76 24.94 -15.82
N VAL A 287 14.94 25.53 -16.07
CA VAL A 287 15.97 24.92 -16.93
C VAL A 287 16.46 23.60 -16.34
N GLY A 288 16.71 23.54 -15.03
CA GLY A 288 17.12 22.30 -14.35
C GLY A 288 16.06 21.20 -14.42
N GLY A 289 14.78 21.56 -14.24
CA GLY A 289 13.67 20.62 -14.40
C GLY A 289 13.54 20.12 -15.84
N ALA A 290 13.61 21.01 -16.82
CA ALA A 290 13.57 20.65 -18.24
C ALA A 290 14.77 19.77 -18.65
N ALA A 291 15.98 20.11 -18.19
CA ALA A 291 17.17 19.31 -18.43
C ALA A 291 17.07 17.92 -17.77
N GLY A 292 16.58 17.86 -16.52
CA GLY A 292 16.31 16.59 -15.85
C GLY A 292 15.31 15.73 -16.61
N LEU A 293 14.19 16.31 -17.05
CA LEU A 293 13.18 15.59 -17.84
C LEU A 293 13.74 15.13 -19.19
N ALA A 294 14.53 15.97 -19.86
CA ALA A 294 15.17 15.59 -21.11
C ALA A 294 16.12 14.40 -20.90
N VAL A 295 16.96 14.44 -19.86
CA VAL A 295 17.86 13.34 -19.52
C VAL A 295 17.08 12.06 -19.19
N PHE A 296 16.00 12.18 -18.41
CA PHE A 296 15.12 11.05 -18.11
C PHE A 296 14.52 10.47 -19.40
N ALA A 297 13.91 11.29 -20.25
CA ALA A 297 13.26 10.84 -21.48
C ALA A 297 14.25 10.27 -22.51
N MET A 298 15.51 10.74 -22.53
CA MET A 298 16.55 10.19 -23.39
C MET A 298 17.06 8.82 -22.90
N GLN A 299 17.14 8.61 -21.59
CA GLN A 299 17.64 7.35 -21.02
C GLN A 299 16.55 6.30 -20.78
N ALA A 300 15.30 6.73 -20.66
CA ALA A 300 14.14 5.88 -20.40
C ALA A 300 12.93 6.30 -21.26
N PRO A 301 13.05 6.31 -22.60
CA PRO A 301 11.96 6.73 -23.49
C PRO A 301 10.68 5.91 -23.30
N GLU A 302 10.80 4.63 -22.97
CA GLU A 302 9.70 3.72 -22.65
C GLU A 302 8.91 4.15 -21.40
N CYS A 303 9.56 4.83 -20.45
CA CYS A 303 8.93 5.29 -19.20
C CYS A 303 8.24 6.65 -19.32
N VAL A 304 8.28 7.31 -20.49
CA VAL A 304 7.54 8.56 -20.73
C VAL A 304 6.04 8.29 -20.86
N GLY A 305 5.67 7.08 -21.26
CA GLY A 305 4.28 6.61 -21.27
C GLY A 305 3.79 6.12 -19.91
N SER A 306 2.73 5.33 -19.92
CA SER A 306 2.31 4.61 -18.71
C SER A 306 3.37 3.56 -18.34
N PRO A 307 3.78 3.43 -17.06
CA PRO A 307 4.63 2.32 -16.60
C PRO A 307 4.05 0.93 -16.91
N PHE A 308 2.74 0.86 -17.12
CA PHE A 308 2.00 -0.35 -17.48
C PHE A 308 1.54 -0.36 -18.95
N GLY A 309 2.11 0.52 -19.78
CA GLY A 309 1.75 0.66 -21.20
C GLY A 309 2.22 -0.51 -22.07
N SER A 310 3.21 -1.28 -21.60
CA SER A 310 3.76 -2.45 -22.27
C SER A 310 3.13 -3.78 -21.81
N LEU A 311 2.10 -3.73 -20.96
CA LEU A 311 1.39 -4.94 -20.54
C LEU A 311 0.71 -5.60 -21.73
N ASP A 312 0.69 -6.93 -21.73
CA ASP A 312 -0.10 -7.69 -22.68
C ASP A 312 -1.59 -7.29 -22.57
N PRO A 313 -2.34 -7.17 -23.68
CA PRO A 313 -3.75 -6.78 -23.64
C PRO A 313 -4.63 -7.66 -22.72
N LEU A 314 -4.33 -8.96 -22.59
CA LEU A 314 -5.03 -9.85 -21.67
C LEU A 314 -4.73 -9.47 -20.22
N VAL A 315 -3.46 -9.23 -19.89
CA VAL A 315 -3.02 -8.79 -18.56
C VAL A 315 -3.62 -7.45 -18.21
N GLN A 316 -3.62 -6.50 -19.15
CA GLN A 316 -4.22 -5.19 -18.95
C GLN A 316 -5.73 -5.28 -18.64
N ARG A 317 -6.46 -6.11 -19.40
CA ARG A 317 -7.92 -6.19 -19.33
C ARG A 317 -8.43 -7.02 -18.15
N TYR A 318 -7.82 -8.17 -17.90
CA TYR A 318 -8.34 -9.15 -16.93
C TYR A 318 -7.67 -9.03 -15.57
N TRP A 319 -6.45 -8.50 -15.49
CA TRP A 319 -5.76 -8.25 -14.23
C TRP A 319 -5.71 -6.75 -13.89
N TYR A 320 -4.94 -5.95 -14.62
CA TYR A 320 -4.62 -4.55 -14.22
C TYR A 320 -5.86 -3.67 -14.02
N ALA A 321 -6.84 -3.75 -14.94
CA ALA A 321 -8.08 -2.97 -14.86
C ALA A 321 -9.02 -3.39 -13.72
N ASN A 322 -8.76 -4.52 -13.06
CA ASN A 322 -9.52 -5.03 -11.92
C ASN A 322 -8.79 -4.80 -10.58
N ILE A 323 -7.60 -4.19 -10.58
CA ILE A 323 -6.87 -3.82 -9.36
C ILE A 323 -7.52 -2.58 -8.73
N ALA A 324 -8.41 -2.81 -7.77
CA ALA A 324 -9.26 -1.77 -7.16
C ALA A 324 -8.47 -0.58 -6.61
N GLU A 325 -7.34 -0.85 -5.96
CA GLU A 325 -6.51 0.19 -5.36
C GLU A 325 -5.85 1.15 -6.38
N GLY A 326 -5.63 0.70 -7.62
CA GLY A 326 -5.12 1.53 -8.71
C GLY A 326 -6.20 2.33 -9.43
N MET A 327 -7.47 2.04 -9.19
CA MET A 327 -8.58 2.71 -9.85
C MET A 327 -8.91 4.07 -9.20
N PRO A 328 -9.53 4.99 -9.96
CA PRO A 328 -10.04 6.25 -9.41
C PRO A 328 -11.14 6.06 -8.36
N ALA A 329 -11.36 7.09 -7.55
CA ALA A 329 -12.34 7.05 -6.45
C ALA A 329 -13.78 6.79 -6.90
N TRP A 330 -14.17 7.20 -8.12
CA TRP A 330 -15.53 6.98 -8.67
C TRP A 330 -15.75 5.55 -9.18
N ARG A 331 -14.74 4.68 -9.14
CA ARG A 331 -14.83 3.25 -9.48
C ARG A 331 -14.87 2.35 -8.24
N GLN A 332 -14.79 2.94 -7.05
CA GLN A 332 -14.81 2.22 -5.78
C GLN A 332 -16.24 1.99 -5.30
N ASP A 333 -16.41 1.07 -4.35
CA ASP A 333 -17.68 0.92 -3.66
C ASP A 333 -18.00 2.21 -2.89
N TRP A 334 -19.18 2.79 -3.13
CA TRP A 334 -19.57 4.06 -2.52
C TRP A 334 -19.84 3.94 -1.01
N THR A 335 -20.11 2.75 -0.49
CA THR A 335 -20.26 2.51 0.96
C THR A 335 -18.93 2.67 1.69
N GLU A 336 -17.81 2.38 1.03
CA GLU A 336 -16.46 2.61 1.55
C GLU A 336 -15.92 3.99 1.19
N ALA A 337 -16.16 4.41 -0.06
CA ALA A 337 -15.54 5.61 -0.59
C ALA A 337 -16.15 6.90 -0.03
N LEU A 338 -17.47 6.95 0.12
CA LEU A 338 -18.17 8.15 0.57
C LEU A 338 -17.75 8.57 2.00
N PRO A 339 -17.68 7.67 3.00
CA PRO A 339 -17.20 8.03 4.34
C PRO A 339 -15.78 8.60 4.33
N ALA A 340 -14.86 7.97 3.58
CA ALA A 340 -13.47 8.42 3.50
C ALA A 340 -13.37 9.81 2.84
N LEU A 341 -14.03 10.01 1.69
CA LEU A 341 -14.02 11.28 0.97
C LEU A 341 -14.71 12.41 1.76
N ALA A 342 -15.79 12.12 2.47
CA ALA A 342 -16.46 13.08 3.33
C ALA A 342 -15.53 13.58 4.45
N GLN A 343 -14.78 12.69 5.08
CA GLN A 343 -13.82 13.05 6.11
C GLN A 343 -12.69 13.93 5.57
N LEU A 344 -12.19 13.64 4.37
CA LEU A 344 -11.20 14.47 3.69
C LEU A 344 -11.75 15.85 3.32
N ALA A 345 -13.00 15.92 2.85
CA ALA A 345 -13.66 17.17 2.52
C ALA A 345 -13.84 18.07 3.76
N VAL A 346 -14.23 17.47 4.90
CA VAL A 346 -14.31 18.18 6.19
C VAL A 346 -12.94 18.72 6.59
N ALA A 347 -11.88 17.91 6.50
CA ALA A 347 -10.53 18.35 6.82
C ALA A 347 -10.07 19.51 5.94
N LEU A 348 -10.32 19.46 4.64
CA LEU A 348 -10.01 20.56 3.71
C LEU A 348 -10.79 21.84 4.04
N ALA A 349 -12.10 21.74 4.27
CA ALA A 349 -12.95 22.88 4.59
C ALA A 349 -12.52 23.55 5.91
N VAL A 350 -12.30 22.74 6.96
CA VAL A 350 -11.81 23.25 8.26
C VAL A 350 -10.43 23.87 8.12
N GLY A 351 -9.52 23.22 7.38
CA GLY A 351 -8.19 23.72 7.10
C GLY A 351 -8.21 25.08 6.39
N ALA A 352 -9.08 25.25 5.39
CA ALA A 352 -9.26 26.51 4.68
C ALA A 352 -9.78 27.62 5.61
N VAL A 353 -10.77 27.32 6.46
CA VAL A 353 -11.28 28.27 7.46
C VAL A 353 -10.20 28.66 8.46
N LEU A 354 -9.41 27.71 8.94
CA LEU A 354 -8.27 27.98 9.83
C LEU A 354 -7.22 28.85 9.16
N ALA A 355 -6.87 28.58 7.90
CA ALA A 355 -5.92 29.37 7.14
C ALA A 355 -6.42 30.81 6.96
N ALA A 356 -7.70 31.00 6.68
CA ALA A 356 -8.32 32.32 6.51
C ALA A 356 -8.35 33.13 7.81
N ARG A 357 -8.56 32.47 8.96
CA ARG A 357 -8.63 33.11 10.28
C ARG A 357 -7.26 33.34 10.95
N SER A 358 -6.23 32.62 10.49
CA SER A 358 -4.88 32.71 11.05
C SER A 358 -4.10 33.88 10.45
N ARG A 359 -3.04 34.33 11.14
CA ARG A 359 -2.13 35.38 10.65
C ARG A 359 -0.66 34.97 10.84
N GLY A 360 0.24 35.64 10.12
CA GLY A 360 1.68 35.46 10.27
C GLY A 360 2.17 34.03 10.01
N PRO A 361 3.20 33.55 10.73
CA PRO A 361 3.80 32.23 10.53
C PRO A 361 2.82 31.06 10.69
N ALA A 362 1.84 31.19 11.58
CA ALA A 362 0.82 30.16 11.79
C ALA A 362 -0.06 29.97 10.54
N ARG A 363 -0.46 31.08 9.89
CA ARG A 363 -1.19 31.02 8.61
C ARG A 363 -0.37 30.32 7.54
N SER A 364 0.91 30.66 7.39
CA SER A 364 1.77 30.04 6.38
C SER A 364 1.91 28.53 6.58
N ALA A 365 2.08 28.07 7.83
CA ALA A 365 2.17 26.65 8.13
C ALA A 365 0.85 25.90 7.83
N ILE A 366 -0.30 26.49 8.18
CA ILE A 366 -1.60 25.89 7.87
C ILE A 366 -1.84 25.85 6.36
N VAL A 367 -1.53 26.94 5.63
CA VAL A 367 -1.67 26.98 4.16
C VAL A 367 -0.81 25.90 3.49
N ASP A 368 0.44 25.75 3.93
CA ASP A 368 1.34 24.70 3.40
C ASP A 368 0.78 23.30 3.63
N HIS A 369 0.25 23.05 4.83
CA HIS A 369 -0.33 21.76 5.19
C HIS A 369 -1.63 21.48 4.44
N VAL A 370 -2.51 22.48 4.30
CA VAL A 370 -3.77 22.36 3.54
C VAL A 370 -3.50 22.15 2.06
N LEU A 371 -2.49 22.82 1.49
CA LEU A 371 -2.10 22.59 0.12
C LEU A 371 -1.56 21.17 -0.09
N LEU A 372 -0.71 20.69 0.83
CA LEU A 372 -0.22 19.31 0.79
C LEU A 372 -1.37 18.30 0.89
N LEU A 373 -2.32 18.53 1.80
CA LEU A 373 -3.53 17.72 1.91
C LEU A 373 -4.35 17.75 0.61
N ALA A 374 -4.57 18.92 0.00
CA ALA A 374 -5.33 19.05 -1.24
C ALA A 374 -4.68 18.27 -2.40
N LEU A 375 -3.35 18.31 -2.50
CA LEU A 375 -2.61 17.53 -3.51
C LEU A 375 -2.70 16.02 -3.25
N ALA A 376 -2.67 15.59 -1.98
CA ALA A 376 -2.88 14.20 -1.61
C ALA A 376 -4.34 13.74 -1.87
N VAL A 377 -5.33 14.59 -1.64
CA VAL A 377 -6.73 14.32 -2.02
C VAL A 377 -6.85 14.17 -3.54
N LEU A 378 -6.18 15.02 -4.32
CA LEU A 378 -6.17 14.86 -5.78
C LEU A 378 -5.56 13.52 -6.19
N ALA A 379 -4.44 13.11 -5.60
CA ALA A 379 -3.85 11.79 -5.84
C ALA A 379 -4.81 10.65 -5.45
N ALA A 380 -5.51 10.78 -4.32
CA ALA A 380 -6.52 9.84 -3.84
C ALA A 380 -7.75 9.72 -4.77
N LEU A 381 -8.16 10.81 -5.41
CA LEU A 381 -9.24 10.79 -6.39
C LEU A 381 -8.85 10.04 -7.67
N LEU A 382 -7.58 10.12 -8.05
CA LEU A 382 -7.05 9.47 -9.26
C LEU A 382 -6.67 8.00 -9.01
N THR A 383 -6.18 7.68 -7.81
CA THR A 383 -5.75 6.33 -7.41
C THR A 383 -6.17 6.07 -5.97
N TRP A 384 -7.02 5.07 -5.75
CA TRP A 384 -7.61 4.81 -4.44
C TRP A 384 -6.58 4.49 -3.35
N ARG A 385 -5.46 3.84 -3.70
CA ARG A 385 -4.35 3.58 -2.77
C ARG A 385 -3.84 4.85 -2.08
N SER A 386 -3.90 6.01 -2.77
CA SER A 386 -3.41 7.29 -2.25
C SER A 386 -4.32 7.89 -1.16
N VAL A 387 -5.51 7.32 -0.91
CA VAL A 387 -6.41 7.74 0.18
C VAL A 387 -5.72 7.66 1.54
N ALA A 388 -4.85 6.66 1.77
CA ALA A 388 -4.13 6.53 3.03
C ALA A 388 -3.25 7.76 3.33
N PHE A 389 -2.59 8.33 2.31
CA PHE A 389 -1.78 9.54 2.45
C PHE A 389 -2.64 10.78 2.72
N ALA A 390 -3.79 10.88 2.05
CA ALA A 390 -4.74 11.97 2.29
C ALA A 390 -5.32 11.90 3.71
N GLN A 391 -5.71 10.71 4.19
CA GLN A 391 -6.18 10.50 5.56
C GLN A 391 -5.11 10.88 6.58
N LEU A 392 -3.87 10.45 6.36
CA LEU A 392 -2.73 10.78 7.21
C LEU A 392 -2.54 12.31 7.33
N LEU A 393 -2.60 13.02 6.21
CA LEU A 393 -2.44 14.47 6.16
C LEU A 393 -3.67 15.21 6.70
N ALA A 394 -4.85 14.59 6.75
CA ALA A 394 -6.04 15.15 7.36
C ALA A 394 -5.97 15.16 8.90
N LEU A 395 -5.25 14.20 9.51
CA LEU A 395 -5.20 13.99 10.96
C LEU A 395 -4.87 15.23 11.79
N PRO A 396 -3.88 16.09 11.45
CA PRO A 396 -3.59 17.28 12.25
C PRO A 396 -4.76 18.27 12.33
N ILE A 397 -5.48 18.46 11.21
CA ILE A 397 -6.63 19.37 11.15
C ILE A 397 -7.82 18.76 11.89
N LEU A 398 -8.05 17.47 11.70
CA LEU A 398 -9.12 16.75 12.39
C LEU A 398 -8.89 16.69 13.91
N GLY A 399 -7.66 16.45 14.36
CA GLY A 399 -7.31 16.50 15.79
C GLY A 399 -7.55 17.88 16.41
N MET A 400 -7.26 18.96 15.68
CA MET A 400 -7.60 20.33 16.08
C MET A 400 -9.12 20.53 16.17
N LEU A 401 -9.87 20.06 15.17
CA LEU A 401 -11.33 20.16 15.15
C LEU A 401 -11.93 19.45 16.37
N ALA A 402 -11.49 18.22 16.64
CA ALA A 402 -11.95 17.45 17.78
C ALA A 402 -11.62 18.11 19.11
N ALA A 403 -10.42 18.69 19.26
CA ALA A 403 -10.06 19.42 20.47
C ALA A 403 -11.04 20.58 20.73
N GLY A 404 -11.35 21.35 19.69
CA GLY A 404 -12.30 22.46 19.78
C GLY A 404 -13.75 22.00 20.02
N LEU A 405 -14.18 20.89 19.42
CA LEU A 405 -15.52 20.32 19.64
C LEU A 405 -15.66 19.81 21.08
N LEU A 406 -14.66 19.09 21.62
CA LEU A 406 -14.67 18.59 22.99
C LEU A 406 -14.70 19.73 24.02
N GLU A 407 -13.92 20.80 23.79
CA GLU A 407 -13.98 22.00 24.62
C GLU A 407 -15.39 22.61 24.63
N ARG A 408 -16.02 22.74 23.45
CA ARG A 408 -17.40 23.26 23.33
C ARG A 408 -18.45 22.34 23.97
N ILE A 409 -18.31 21.02 23.86
CA ILE A 409 -19.19 20.05 24.53
C ILE A 409 -19.09 20.22 26.05
N SER A 410 -17.88 20.35 26.58
CA SER A 410 -17.65 20.53 28.02
C SER A 410 -18.21 21.84 28.55
N ALA A 411 -18.19 22.91 27.74
CA ALA A 411 -18.70 24.23 28.10
C ALA A 411 -20.21 24.39 27.87
N ALA A 412 -20.84 23.54 27.05
CA ALA A 412 -22.26 23.64 26.75
C ALA A 412 -23.12 23.33 27.99
N THR A 413 -24.16 24.12 28.24
CA THR A 413 -25.10 23.91 29.35
C THR A 413 -26.38 23.19 28.91
N ARG A 414 -26.80 23.37 27.65
CA ARG A 414 -28.01 22.74 27.09
C ARG A 414 -27.72 21.33 26.58
N ALA A 415 -28.58 20.37 26.96
CA ALA A 415 -28.46 18.97 26.56
C ALA A 415 -28.48 18.79 25.03
N ILE A 416 -29.37 19.50 24.33
CA ILE A 416 -29.46 19.46 22.86
C ILE A 416 -28.13 19.90 22.21
N SER A 417 -27.51 20.98 22.69
CA SER A 417 -26.22 21.43 22.16
C SER A 417 -25.10 20.41 22.39
N LYS A 418 -25.08 19.75 23.56
CA LYS A 418 -24.12 18.66 23.82
C LYS A 418 -24.33 17.49 22.86
N LEU A 419 -25.59 17.07 22.69
CA LEU A 419 -25.95 15.96 21.81
C LEU A 419 -25.61 16.26 20.34
N SER A 420 -25.93 17.46 19.84
CA SER A 420 -25.61 17.85 18.47
C SER A 420 -24.10 17.90 18.20
N LEU A 421 -23.31 18.42 19.15
CA LEU A 421 -21.85 18.47 19.00
C LEU A 421 -21.21 17.08 19.11
N ALA A 422 -21.73 16.21 20.00
CA ALA A 422 -21.30 14.82 20.10
C ALA A 422 -21.66 14.04 18.82
N ALA A 423 -22.86 14.24 18.26
CA ALA A 423 -23.27 13.65 17.00
C ALA A 423 -22.38 14.10 15.83
N LEU A 424 -22.02 15.39 15.77
CA LEU A 424 -21.08 15.91 14.77
C LEU A 424 -19.69 15.27 14.92
N LEU A 425 -19.19 15.14 16.15
CA LEU A 425 -17.93 14.45 16.41
C LEU A 425 -17.99 13.00 15.91
N THR A 426 -19.04 12.26 16.27
CA THR A 426 -19.24 10.89 15.80
C THR A 426 -19.32 10.82 14.28
N LEU A 427 -20.06 11.71 13.61
CA LEU A 427 -20.21 11.70 12.16
C LEU A 427 -18.89 11.96 11.42
N VAL A 428 -18.01 12.82 11.97
CA VAL A 428 -16.72 13.13 11.34
C VAL A 428 -15.68 12.03 11.54
N PHE A 429 -15.70 11.34 12.68
CA PHE A 429 -14.67 10.36 13.06
C PHE A 429 -15.10 8.91 12.90
N LEU A 430 -16.40 8.66 12.82
CA LEU A 430 -17.01 7.39 12.47
C LEU A 430 -18.05 7.60 11.35
N PRO A 431 -17.63 8.11 10.18
CA PRO A 431 -18.56 8.47 9.10
C PRO A 431 -19.33 7.26 8.54
N ALA A 432 -18.82 6.04 8.73
CA ALA A 432 -19.50 4.80 8.36
C ALA A 432 -20.57 4.35 9.37
N ALA A 433 -20.54 4.84 10.63
CA ALA A 433 -21.45 4.37 11.67
C ALA A 433 -22.94 4.53 11.33
N PRO A 434 -23.42 5.63 10.72
CA PRO A 434 -24.83 5.74 10.32
C PRO A 434 -25.25 4.65 9.32
N PHE A 435 -24.37 4.29 8.38
CA PHE A 435 -24.63 3.23 7.40
C PHE A 435 -24.71 1.86 8.07
N LEU A 436 -23.73 1.53 8.92
CA LEU A 436 -23.71 0.27 9.66
C LEU A 436 -24.93 0.11 10.59
N ILE A 437 -25.36 1.21 11.22
CA ILE A 437 -26.57 1.22 12.06
C ILE A 437 -27.81 1.02 11.20
N ALA A 438 -27.92 1.72 10.06
CA ALA A 438 -29.06 1.59 9.15
C ALA A 438 -29.17 0.18 8.56
N GLU A 439 -28.04 -0.43 8.20
CA GLU A 439 -27.96 -1.80 7.71
C GLU A 439 -28.41 -2.80 8.78
N ARG A 440 -27.89 -2.68 10.01
CA ARG A 440 -28.29 -3.53 11.16
C ARG A 440 -29.77 -3.43 11.50
N ILE A 441 -30.35 -2.23 11.40
CA ILE A 441 -31.79 -2.01 11.65
C ILE A 441 -32.61 -2.56 10.48
N GLY A 442 -32.17 -2.33 9.24
CA GLY A 442 -32.82 -2.80 8.02
C GLY A 442 -32.80 -4.33 7.86
N SER A 443 -31.75 -5.00 8.33
CA SER A 443 -31.64 -6.47 8.35
C SER A 443 -32.39 -7.12 9.53
N GLY A 444 -33.09 -6.33 10.35
CA GLY A 444 -33.85 -6.83 11.49
C GLY A 444 -32.98 -7.44 12.60
N GLY A 445 -31.71 -7.04 12.70
CA GLY A 445 -30.77 -7.56 13.70
C GLY A 445 -30.36 -9.02 13.50
N LYS A 446 -30.70 -9.65 12.36
CA LYS A 446 -30.14 -10.95 11.99
C LYS A 446 -28.76 -10.69 11.39
N ASP A 447 -27.72 -11.15 12.06
CA ASP A 447 -26.44 -11.36 11.40
C ASP A 447 -26.73 -12.28 10.20
N ALA A 448 -26.44 -11.83 8.97
CA ALA A 448 -26.66 -12.65 7.78
C ALA A 448 -25.96 -13.99 8.01
N PRO A 449 -26.67 -15.13 8.05
CA PRO A 449 -26.00 -16.41 8.07
C PRO A 449 -25.22 -16.52 6.77
N VAL A 450 -23.97 -16.98 6.87
CA VAL A 450 -23.29 -17.60 5.73
C VAL A 450 -24.09 -18.86 5.40
N GLY A 451 -25.13 -18.71 4.59
CA GLY A 451 -26.07 -19.77 4.24
C GLY A 451 -26.59 -19.51 2.83
N ASP A 452 -26.67 -20.59 2.05
CA ASP A 452 -26.88 -20.57 0.60
C ASP A 452 -27.98 -19.61 0.14
N PRO A 453 -27.75 -18.85 -0.95
CA PRO A 453 -28.76 -17.96 -1.50
C PRO A 453 -29.97 -18.74 -2.02
N ALA A 454 -31.16 -18.16 -1.81
CA ALA A 454 -32.39 -18.64 -2.43
C ALA A 454 -32.27 -18.61 -3.97
N PRO A 455 -32.92 -19.54 -4.69
CA PRO A 455 -32.75 -19.66 -6.13
C PRO A 455 -33.34 -18.43 -6.84
N GLY A 456 -32.47 -17.56 -7.36
CA GLY A 456 -32.83 -16.38 -8.14
C GLY A 456 -32.10 -15.08 -7.75
N GLU A 457 -31.37 -15.06 -6.64
CA GLU A 457 -30.51 -13.93 -6.26
C GLU A 457 -29.07 -14.13 -6.76
N ARG A 458 -28.42 -13.00 -7.07
CA ARG A 458 -27.08 -12.90 -7.68
C ARG A 458 -26.06 -13.80 -6.99
N ALA A 459 -25.12 -14.32 -7.78
CA ALA A 459 -24.02 -15.18 -7.37
C ALA A 459 -23.46 -14.81 -5.99
N ALA A 460 -23.14 -15.84 -5.19
CA ALA A 460 -22.53 -15.73 -3.86
C ALA A 460 -21.45 -14.62 -3.84
N PRO A 461 -21.33 -13.86 -2.72
CA PRO A 461 -20.37 -12.77 -2.65
C PRO A 461 -18.99 -13.34 -2.97
N ILE A 462 -18.35 -12.79 -4.00
CA ILE A 462 -16.97 -13.07 -4.33
C ILE A 462 -16.15 -12.66 -3.11
N LEU A 463 -15.58 -13.64 -2.40
CA LEU A 463 -14.83 -13.42 -1.17
C LEU A 463 -13.37 -13.06 -1.51
N SER A 464 -12.74 -12.24 -0.67
CA SER A 464 -11.28 -12.15 -0.68
C SER A 464 -10.68 -13.52 -0.35
N LEU A 465 -9.46 -13.81 -0.84
CA LEU A 465 -8.81 -15.11 -0.62
C LEU A 465 -8.76 -15.50 0.88
N ALA A 466 -8.64 -14.52 1.78
CA ALA A 466 -8.63 -14.73 3.23
C ALA A 466 -9.93 -15.31 3.81
N HIS A 467 -11.06 -15.12 3.13
CA HIS A 467 -12.39 -15.57 3.56
C HIS A 467 -12.98 -16.71 2.73
N SER A 468 -12.31 -17.13 1.66
CA SER A 468 -12.76 -18.23 0.80
C SER A 468 -12.79 -19.57 1.54
N ALA A 469 -13.77 -20.41 1.20
CA ALA A 469 -13.92 -21.78 1.68
C ALA A 469 -12.88 -22.74 1.07
N CYS A 470 -12.12 -22.32 0.06
CA CYS A 470 -10.93 -23.05 -0.39
C CYS A 470 -9.90 -23.28 0.72
N ASP A 471 -9.86 -22.39 1.72
CA ASP A 471 -8.76 -22.33 2.69
C ASP A 471 -7.41 -22.39 1.97
N VAL A 472 -7.16 -21.45 1.04
CA VAL A 472 -6.02 -21.53 0.10
C VAL A 472 -4.70 -21.75 0.83
N THR A 473 -4.48 -21.08 1.96
CA THR A 473 -3.29 -21.25 2.80
C THR A 473 -3.15 -22.68 3.34
N GLY A 474 -4.24 -23.29 3.81
CA GLY A 474 -4.23 -24.67 4.32
C GLY A 474 -4.12 -25.71 3.21
N SER A 475 -4.83 -25.49 2.10
CA SER A 475 -4.87 -26.37 0.93
C SER A 475 -3.56 -26.35 0.15
N ALA A 476 -2.88 -25.21 0.06
CA ALA A 476 -1.56 -25.10 -0.55
C ALA A 476 -0.54 -26.05 0.10
N ARG A 477 -0.57 -26.22 1.43
CA ARG A 477 0.31 -27.16 2.13
C ARG A 477 0.09 -28.62 1.75
N LYS A 478 -1.14 -28.97 1.33
CA LYS A 478 -1.47 -30.34 0.93
C LYS A 478 -0.91 -30.69 -0.45
N LEU A 479 -0.52 -29.69 -1.25
CA LEU A 479 0.14 -29.93 -2.54
C LEU A 479 1.46 -30.69 -2.37
N ASP A 480 2.17 -30.53 -1.25
CA ASP A 480 3.41 -31.26 -0.95
C ASP A 480 3.23 -32.78 -0.79
N SER A 481 1.99 -33.29 -0.79
CA SER A 481 1.74 -34.73 -0.96
C SER A 481 2.04 -35.23 -2.38
N LEU A 482 2.20 -34.33 -3.34
CA LEU A 482 2.54 -34.60 -4.73
C LEU A 482 4.04 -34.40 -4.98
N PRO A 483 4.63 -35.08 -5.97
CA PRO A 483 5.99 -34.79 -6.42
C PRO A 483 6.17 -33.31 -6.76
N THR A 484 7.28 -32.72 -6.34
CA THR A 484 7.58 -31.31 -6.65
C THR A 484 7.55 -31.07 -8.16
N GLY A 485 6.85 -30.03 -8.56
CA GLY A 485 6.60 -29.67 -9.94
C GLY A 485 6.04 -28.26 -10.07
N THR A 486 5.65 -27.87 -11.28
CA THR A 486 5.10 -26.54 -11.56
C THR A 486 3.57 -26.57 -11.60
N VAL A 487 2.94 -25.68 -10.84
CA VAL A 487 1.49 -25.56 -10.75
C VAL A 487 1.00 -24.40 -11.64
N PHE A 488 0.10 -24.71 -12.55
CA PHE A 488 -0.67 -23.75 -13.32
C PHE A 488 -1.93 -23.38 -12.54
N ALA A 489 -1.95 -22.18 -11.97
CA ALA A 489 -3.07 -21.70 -11.15
C ALA A 489 -3.43 -20.25 -11.52
N PRO A 490 -4.63 -19.78 -11.16
CA PRO A 490 -4.92 -18.36 -11.13
C PRO A 490 -3.86 -17.59 -10.34
N LEU A 491 -3.57 -16.37 -10.77
CA LEU A 491 -2.48 -15.51 -10.32
C LEU A 491 -2.49 -15.28 -8.81
N ASP A 492 -3.68 -15.12 -8.20
CA ASP A 492 -3.81 -14.81 -6.78
C ASP A 492 -3.54 -16.02 -5.88
N LEU A 493 -3.65 -17.26 -6.41
CA LEU A 493 -3.31 -18.48 -5.66
C LEU A 493 -1.80 -18.67 -5.55
N GLY A 494 -1.03 -18.10 -6.48
CA GLY A 494 0.40 -18.34 -6.62
C GLY A 494 1.20 -18.12 -5.34
N PRO A 495 1.12 -16.95 -4.67
CA PRO A 495 1.85 -16.69 -3.43
C PRO A 495 1.56 -17.71 -2.32
N ALA A 496 0.31 -18.14 -2.15
CA ALA A 496 -0.05 -19.12 -1.14
C ALA A 496 0.52 -20.51 -1.46
N ILE A 497 0.51 -20.93 -2.73
CA ILE A 497 1.14 -22.17 -3.20
C ILE A 497 2.64 -22.13 -2.92
N LEU A 498 3.31 -21.02 -3.24
CA LEU A 498 4.74 -20.85 -3.00
C LEU A 498 5.12 -20.88 -1.53
N LEU A 499 4.31 -20.28 -0.65
CA LEU A 499 4.58 -20.23 0.78
C LEU A 499 4.33 -21.58 1.44
N GLY A 500 3.25 -22.25 1.02
CA GLY A 500 2.73 -23.46 1.63
C GLY A 500 3.37 -24.75 1.12
N SER A 501 4.02 -24.75 -0.03
CA SER A 501 4.55 -25.96 -0.67
C SER A 501 5.96 -25.76 -1.24
N SER A 502 6.55 -26.83 -1.76
CA SER A 502 7.82 -26.84 -2.48
C SER A 502 7.66 -26.59 -4.00
N HIS A 503 6.42 -26.50 -4.50
CA HIS A 503 6.13 -26.34 -5.92
C HIS A 503 6.52 -24.98 -6.47
N SER A 504 6.71 -24.89 -7.78
CA SER A 504 6.78 -23.61 -8.48
C SER A 504 5.41 -23.25 -9.07
N VAL A 505 5.24 -21.99 -9.48
CA VAL A 505 4.01 -21.52 -10.14
C VAL A 505 4.35 -20.83 -11.46
N VAL A 506 3.46 -20.93 -12.44
CA VAL A 506 3.68 -20.30 -13.75
C VAL A 506 3.70 -18.78 -13.64
N ALA A 507 2.77 -18.19 -12.88
CA ALA A 507 2.71 -16.76 -12.66
C ALA A 507 2.07 -16.43 -11.31
N THR A 508 2.25 -15.18 -10.89
CA THR A 508 1.52 -14.54 -9.79
C THR A 508 1.01 -13.19 -10.27
N SER A 509 0.25 -12.47 -9.45
CA SER A 509 -0.28 -11.12 -9.73
C SER A 509 0.80 -10.01 -9.76
N HIS A 510 1.95 -10.25 -10.39
CA HIS A 510 3.10 -9.35 -10.42
C HIS A 510 3.52 -9.05 -11.87
N HIS A 511 3.33 -7.80 -12.29
CA HIS A 511 3.39 -7.35 -13.68
C HIS A 511 4.70 -7.59 -14.43
N ARG A 512 5.80 -7.87 -13.73
CA ARG A 512 7.08 -8.22 -14.38
C ARG A 512 7.08 -9.63 -14.98
N ALA A 513 6.16 -10.49 -14.56
CA ALA A 513 5.87 -11.77 -15.19
C ALA A 513 4.85 -11.63 -16.35
N ASN A 514 4.85 -10.51 -17.08
CA ASN A 514 3.82 -10.14 -18.05
C ASN A 514 3.43 -11.28 -19.00
N ASP A 515 4.41 -11.92 -19.64
CA ASP A 515 4.15 -12.99 -20.61
C ASP A 515 3.58 -14.25 -19.94
N ALA A 516 4.06 -14.57 -18.74
CA ALA A 516 3.54 -15.71 -17.97
C ALA A 516 2.12 -15.44 -17.44
N MET A 517 1.83 -14.21 -17.03
CA MET A 517 0.48 -13.79 -16.67
C MET A 517 -0.46 -13.86 -17.87
N ALA A 518 -0.02 -13.40 -19.04
CA ALA A 518 -0.78 -13.47 -20.28
C ALA A 518 -1.12 -14.92 -20.65
N ASP A 519 -0.16 -15.83 -20.49
CA ASP A 519 -0.37 -17.26 -20.71
C ASP A 519 -1.36 -17.88 -19.72
N VAL A 520 -1.29 -17.52 -18.43
CA VAL A 520 -2.25 -17.98 -17.41
C VAL A 520 -3.67 -17.50 -17.74
N ILE A 521 -3.84 -16.20 -17.98
CA ILE A 521 -5.13 -15.60 -18.33
C ILE A 521 -5.65 -16.19 -19.64
N GLY A 522 -4.79 -16.28 -20.66
CA GLY A 522 -5.11 -16.82 -21.97
C GLY A 522 -5.59 -18.27 -21.89
N ALA A 523 -4.83 -19.15 -21.23
CA ALA A 523 -5.21 -20.56 -21.08
C ALA A 523 -6.55 -20.71 -20.36
N PHE A 524 -6.82 -19.97 -19.29
CA PHE A 524 -8.09 -20.06 -18.57
C PHE A 524 -9.28 -19.52 -19.36
N THR A 525 -9.08 -18.58 -20.28
CA THR A 525 -10.13 -17.94 -21.08
C THR A 525 -10.34 -18.57 -22.46
N GLN A 526 -9.42 -19.42 -22.94
CA GLN A 526 -9.50 -20.11 -24.23
C GLN A 526 -10.12 -21.52 -24.12
N SER A 527 -10.18 -22.27 -25.24
CA SER A 527 -10.69 -23.65 -25.22
C SER A 527 -9.72 -24.59 -24.46
N PRO A 528 -10.21 -25.73 -23.95
CA PRO A 528 -9.35 -26.71 -23.27
C PRO A 528 -8.16 -27.19 -24.10
N GLU A 529 -8.29 -27.24 -25.43
CA GLU A 529 -7.24 -27.69 -26.35
C GLU A 529 -6.14 -26.63 -26.50
N GLU A 530 -6.50 -25.35 -26.61
CA GLU A 530 -5.51 -24.26 -26.62
C GLU A 530 -4.85 -24.11 -25.24
N ALA A 531 -5.63 -24.21 -24.16
CA ALA A 531 -5.11 -24.22 -22.80
C ALA A 531 -4.05 -25.32 -22.60
N ARG A 532 -4.29 -26.53 -23.13
CA ARG A 532 -3.33 -27.64 -23.08
C ARG A 532 -1.99 -27.27 -23.71
N LYS A 533 -1.98 -26.58 -24.85
CA LYS A 533 -0.74 -26.18 -25.53
C LYS A 533 0.07 -25.22 -24.66
N THR A 534 -0.59 -24.21 -24.08
CA THR A 534 0.06 -23.23 -23.20
C THR A 534 0.58 -23.86 -21.92
N ILE A 535 -0.22 -24.70 -21.26
CA ILE A 535 0.16 -25.44 -20.05
C ILE A 535 1.36 -26.35 -20.30
N ALA A 536 1.36 -27.07 -21.43
CA ALA A 536 2.49 -27.91 -21.82
C ALA A 536 3.74 -27.09 -22.17
N ALA A 537 3.59 -25.94 -22.85
CA ALA A 537 4.71 -25.05 -23.19
C ALA A 537 5.36 -24.44 -21.94
N ARG A 538 4.57 -24.18 -20.88
CA ARG A 538 5.06 -23.73 -19.57
C ARG A 538 5.55 -24.87 -18.68
N GLY A 539 5.52 -26.12 -19.17
CA GLY A 539 6.00 -27.29 -18.43
C GLY A 539 5.26 -27.51 -17.10
N ALA A 540 3.97 -27.18 -17.03
CA ALA A 540 3.20 -27.35 -15.81
C ALA A 540 2.77 -28.81 -15.61
N ASP A 541 3.02 -29.33 -14.42
CA ASP A 541 2.70 -30.71 -14.01
C ASP A 541 1.29 -30.81 -13.42
N TYR A 542 0.83 -29.71 -12.82
CA TYR A 542 -0.46 -29.64 -12.13
C TYR A 542 -1.25 -28.41 -12.56
N VAL A 543 -2.57 -28.53 -12.53
CA VAL A 543 -3.50 -27.40 -12.59
C VAL A 543 -4.18 -27.31 -11.22
N ALA A 544 -4.29 -26.11 -10.66
CA ALA A 544 -5.03 -25.86 -9.42
C ALA A 544 -6.03 -24.72 -9.61
N LEU A 545 -7.22 -24.85 -9.02
CA LEU A 545 -8.29 -23.86 -9.13
C LEU A 545 -9.10 -23.78 -7.84
N CYS A 546 -9.47 -22.55 -7.48
CA CYS A 546 -10.46 -22.28 -6.44
C CYS A 546 -11.81 -21.92 -7.04
N SER A 547 -12.87 -22.61 -6.64
CA SER A 547 -14.19 -22.37 -7.24
C SER A 547 -14.95 -21.16 -6.71
N ASP A 548 -14.49 -20.55 -5.61
CA ASP A 548 -15.23 -19.53 -4.86
C ASP A 548 -14.45 -18.21 -4.68
N VAL A 549 -13.45 -17.96 -5.52
CA VAL A 549 -12.65 -16.72 -5.52
C VAL A 549 -12.89 -15.90 -6.79
N ALA A 550 -12.57 -14.61 -6.73
CA ALA A 550 -12.90 -13.61 -7.77
C ALA A 550 -12.33 -13.95 -9.15
N GLU A 551 -11.07 -14.36 -9.18
CA GLU A 551 -10.30 -14.42 -10.42
C GLU A 551 -10.81 -15.50 -11.40
N PRO A 552 -11.09 -16.76 -11.00
CA PRO A 552 -11.73 -17.74 -11.86
C PRO A 552 -13.10 -17.30 -12.40
N GLU A 553 -13.84 -16.51 -11.64
CA GLU A 553 -15.14 -15.98 -12.06
C GLU A 553 -14.99 -14.90 -13.13
N ILE A 554 -13.94 -14.08 -13.06
CA ILE A 554 -13.54 -13.15 -14.14
C ILE A 554 -13.27 -13.93 -15.42
N TYR A 555 -12.51 -15.03 -15.36
CA TYR A 555 -12.21 -15.86 -16.53
C TYR A 555 -13.45 -16.57 -17.08
N ARG A 556 -14.34 -17.08 -16.20
CA ARG A 556 -15.61 -17.68 -16.59
C ARG A 556 -16.51 -16.68 -17.31
N THR A 557 -16.57 -15.44 -16.82
CA THR A 557 -17.35 -14.36 -17.43
C THR A 557 -16.76 -13.93 -18.77
N ALA A 558 -15.43 -13.93 -18.90
CA ALA A 558 -14.74 -13.64 -20.15
C ALA A 558 -15.09 -14.63 -21.26
N ASN A 559 -15.15 -15.93 -20.94
CA ASN A 559 -15.59 -16.97 -21.85
C ASN A 559 -16.30 -18.12 -21.10
N GLY A 560 -17.63 -18.14 -21.16
CA GLY A 560 -18.44 -19.17 -20.50
C GLY A 560 -18.23 -20.60 -21.04
N ARG A 561 -17.56 -20.75 -22.19
CA ARG A 561 -17.14 -22.04 -22.77
C ARG A 561 -15.63 -22.28 -22.66
N GLY A 562 -14.90 -21.37 -22.02
CA GLY A 562 -13.46 -21.49 -21.83
C GLY A 562 -13.07 -22.55 -20.80
N PHE A 563 -11.77 -22.78 -20.69
CA PHE A 563 -11.17 -23.80 -19.83
C PHE A 563 -11.54 -23.61 -18.36
N ALA A 564 -11.43 -22.38 -17.81
CA ALA A 564 -11.87 -22.11 -16.43
C ALA A 564 -13.36 -22.41 -16.22
N ALA A 565 -14.22 -22.00 -17.15
CA ALA A 565 -15.65 -22.24 -17.06
C ALA A 565 -15.99 -23.74 -17.06
N MET A 566 -15.25 -24.54 -17.84
CA MET A 566 -15.39 -25.99 -17.88
C MET A 566 -15.00 -26.62 -16.54
N LEU A 567 -13.84 -26.25 -15.97
CA LEU A 567 -13.36 -26.77 -14.68
C LEU A 567 -14.30 -26.38 -13.52
N LEU A 568 -14.83 -25.16 -13.51
CA LEU A 568 -15.77 -24.70 -12.49
C LEU A 568 -17.08 -25.52 -12.49
N ARG A 569 -17.56 -25.93 -13.67
CA ARG A 569 -18.72 -26.85 -13.81
C ARG A 569 -18.42 -28.29 -13.41
N GLY A 570 -17.19 -28.62 -13.04
CA GLY A 570 -16.78 -29.99 -12.69
C GLY A 570 -16.49 -30.87 -13.90
N SER A 571 -16.47 -30.32 -15.12
CA SER A 571 -16.07 -31.05 -16.32
C SER A 571 -14.55 -30.99 -16.47
N THR A 572 -13.90 -32.16 -16.54
CA THR A 572 -12.44 -32.29 -16.67
C THR A 572 -12.10 -32.81 -18.07
N PRO A 573 -11.17 -32.19 -18.82
CA PRO A 573 -10.77 -32.69 -20.13
C PRO A 573 -9.90 -33.95 -19.99
N GLU A 574 -9.85 -34.79 -21.04
CA GLU A 574 -9.18 -36.11 -20.97
C GLU A 574 -7.68 -36.07 -20.64
N TRP A 575 -7.02 -34.94 -20.92
CA TRP A 575 -5.61 -34.70 -20.63
C TRP A 575 -5.34 -34.21 -19.20
N LEU A 576 -6.38 -34.08 -18.37
CA LEU A 576 -6.27 -33.82 -16.93
C LEU A 576 -6.83 -34.98 -16.13
N GLU A 577 -6.13 -35.30 -15.05
CA GLU A 577 -6.57 -36.29 -14.08
C GLU A 577 -6.84 -35.61 -12.73
N PRO A 578 -8.08 -35.64 -12.20
CA PRO A 578 -8.35 -35.10 -10.87
C PRO A 578 -7.52 -35.82 -9.81
N VAL A 579 -6.92 -35.05 -8.90
CA VAL A 579 -6.11 -35.59 -7.80
C VAL A 579 -6.73 -35.16 -6.47
N ASP A 580 -7.05 -36.14 -5.63
CA ASP A 580 -7.47 -35.86 -4.26
C ASP A 580 -6.25 -35.72 -3.35
N ILE A 581 -6.06 -34.51 -2.83
CA ILE A 581 -5.02 -34.17 -1.84
C ILE A 581 -5.61 -33.99 -0.43
N GLY A 582 -6.87 -34.36 -0.23
CA GLY A 582 -7.61 -34.17 1.02
C GLY A 582 -7.95 -32.70 1.31
N ALA A 583 -7.97 -31.83 0.30
CA ALA A 583 -8.35 -30.42 0.42
C ALA A 583 -9.90 -30.24 0.40
N PRO A 584 -10.43 -29.09 0.83
CA PRO A 584 -11.86 -28.79 0.67
C PRO A 584 -12.28 -28.90 -0.80
N PRO A 585 -13.53 -29.28 -1.11
CA PRO A 585 -14.00 -29.52 -2.49
C PRO A 585 -13.94 -28.27 -3.40
N GLN A 586 -13.78 -27.08 -2.82
CA GLN A 586 -13.59 -25.81 -3.52
C GLN A 586 -12.16 -25.67 -4.08
N PHE A 587 -11.15 -26.27 -3.44
CA PHE A 587 -9.77 -26.29 -3.91
C PHE A 587 -9.53 -27.56 -4.72
N ARG A 588 -9.55 -27.45 -6.04
CA ARG A 588 -9.45 -28.58 -6.96
C ARG A 588 -8.08 -28.62 -7.61
N VAL A 589 -7.53 -29.82 -7.70
CA VAL A 589 -6.21 -30.07 -8.29
C VAL A 589 -6.33 -31.16 -9.33
N TRP A 590 -5.62 -30.97 -10.44
CA TRP A 590 -5.50 -31.95 -11.51
C TRP A 590 -4.02 -32.16 -11.85
N ARG A 591 -3.66 -33.40 -12.19
CA ARG A 591 -2.39 -33.74 -12.81
C ARG A 591 -2.52 -33.63 -14.32
N VAL A 592 -1.51 -33.04 -14.97
CA VAL A 592 -1.43 -32.96 -16.43
C VAL A 592 -0.92 -34.29 -16.98
N ARG A 593 -1.70 -34.93 -17.85
CA ARG A 593 -1.29 -36.14 -18.56
C ARG A 593 -0.42 -35.75 -19.74
N ASN A 594 0.89 -35.85 -19.53
CA ASN A 594 1.84 -35.89 -20.63
C ASN A 594 1.63 -37.23 -21.34
N GLY A 595 1.40 -37.24 -22.66
CA GLY A 595 1.15 -38.47 -23.43
C GLY A 595 2.39 -39.38 -23.56
N ARG A 596 3.07 -39.67 -22.45
CA ARG A 596 4.26 -40.51 -22.31
C ARG A 596 4.08 -41.58 -21.21
N ASP A 597 2.86 -42.08 -21.05
CA ASP A 597 2.60 -43.38 -20.43
C ASP A 597 1.69 -44.21 -21.34
#